data_AF-A0A5P9FBM0-F1
#
_entry.id   AF-A0A5P9FBM0-F1
#
_cell.length_a   1.000
_cell.length_b   1.000
_cell.length_c   1.000
_cell.angle_alpha   90.00
_cell.angle_beta   90.00
_cell.angle_gamma   90.00
#
_symmetry.space_group_name_H-M   'P 1'
#
loop_
_entity.id
_entity.type
_entity.pdbx_description
1 polymer ?
#
loop_
_entity_poly.entity_id
_entity_poly.type
_entity_poly.pdbx_seq_one_letter_code
_entity_poly.pdbx_strand_id
1 'polypeptide(L)'
;MRHWVDAIPALKIALSKHFPDVDVKSVEEWADDIYEHASAANSMERLERSDKRPINDSEQLDAAAKNLRIAAKKLEGLGWHGGKSLTIISREVRQMNEDLPGLPLMGALDSGPFLAGFLQALAERLTKCAEDIHPNAAPVMSALDENAKRNTGVGARQKTGAHFTSRKAYDAFRILAGKTPSVATTDGKAYGPFLDFLKDIFDCLSIDASPETWAREVCREKCEK
;
A
#
# COMPACT_ATOMS: atom_id res chain seq x y z
N MET A 1 4.16 7.48 -3.77
CA MET A 1 3.19 6.79 -4.65
C MET A 1 3.30 7.49 -5.99
N ARG A 2 4.01 6.92 -6.99
CA ARG A 2 4.01 7.52 -8.34
C ARG A 2 2.56 7.50 -8.83
N HIS A 3 2.12 8.60 -9.40
CA HIS A 3 0.74 8.76 -9.84
C HIS A 3 0.46 7.79 -10.99
N TRP A 4 -0.48 6.88 -10.80
CA TRP A 4 -1.00 5.97 -11.83
C TRP A 4 -1.69 6.71 -13.00
N VAL A 5 -1.77 8.03 -12.91
CA VAL A 5 -2.31 8.94 -13.92
C VAL A 5 -1.60 8.79 -15.27
N ASP A 6 -0.30 8.45 -15.26
CA ASP A 6 0.50 8.27 -16.48
C ASP A 6 0.62 6.79 -16.93
N ALA A 7 0.00 5.86 -16.21
CA ALA A 7 0.16 4.42 -16.46
C ALA A 7 -0.48 3.99 -17.78
N ILE A 8 -1.68 4.45 -18.10
CA ILE A 8 -2.38 4.11 -19.35
C ILE A 8 -1.60 4.59 -20.58
N PRO A 9 -1.16 5.87 -20.67
CA PRO A 9 -0.29 6.30 -21.76
C PRO A 9 1.00 5.49 -21.90
N ALA A 10 1.66 5.16 -20.78
CA ALA A 10 2.87 4.35 -20.78
C ALA A 10 2.62 2.91 -21.29
N LEU A 11 1.50 2.31 -20.88
CA LEU A 11 1.07 0.99 -21.37
C LEU A 11 0.77 1.00 -22.86
N LYS A 12 0.11 2.04 -23.39
CA LYS A 12 -0.12 2.19 -24.84
C LYS A 12 1.20 2.24 -25.60
N ILE A 13 2.17 3.02 -25.12
CA ILE A 13 3.52 3.09 -25.72
C ILE A 13 4.20 1.71 -25.70
N ALA A 14 4.15 0.99 -24.58
CA ALA A 14 4.72 -0.34 -24.46
C ALA A 14 4.05 -1.34 -25.43
N LEU A 15 2.72 -1.35 -25.50
CA LEU A 15 1.97 -2.21 -26.41
C LEU A 15 2.30 -1.91 -27.88
N SER A 16 2.32 -0.64 -28.30
CA SER A 16 2.70 -0.25 -29.66
C SER A 16 4.15 -0.59 -30.00
N LYS A 17 5.07 -0.57 -29.02
CA LYS A 17 6.47 -0.98 -29.20
C LYS A 17 6.57 -2.48 -29.50
N HIS A 18 5.82 -3.32 -28.79
CA HIS A 18 5.86 -4.78 -28.96
C HIS A 18 4.98 -5.30 -30.09
N PHE A 19 3.94 -4.55 -30.47
CA PHE A 19 2.96 -4.92 -31.48
C PHE A 19 2.69 -3.76 -32.47
N PRO A 20 3.67 -3.38 -33.31
CA PRO A 20 3.57 -2.20 -34.17
C PRO A 20 2.50 -2.33 -35.27
N ASP A 21 2.14 -3.56 -35.66
CA ASP A 21 1.17 -3.84 -36.72
C ASP A 21 -0.28 -3.95 -36.21
N VAL A 22 -0.49 -3.86 -34.89
CA VAL A 22 -1.83 -3.91 -34.28
C VAL A 22 -2.50 -2.55 -34.39
N ASP A 23 -3.80 -2.54 -34.66
CA ASP A 23 -4.56 -1.31 -34.74
C ASP A 23 -4.62 -0.57 -33.40
N VAL A 24 -4.66 0.77 -33.49
CA VAL A 24 -4.62 1.63 -32.30
C VAL A 24 -5.75 1.28 -31.32
N LYS A 25 -6.95 0.97 -31.82
CA LYS A 25 -8.10 0.68 -30.96
C LYS A 25 -7.86 -0.56 -30.11
N SER A 26 -7.37 -1.65 -30.70
CA SER A 26 -6.98 -2.85 -29.94
C SER A 26 -5.90 -2.56 -28.90
N VAL A 27 -4.92 -1.71 -29.21
CA VAL A 27 -3.89 -1.29 -28.23
C VAL A 27 -4.52 -0.54 -27.06
N GLU A 28 -5.47 0.35 -27.32
CA GLU A 28 -6.16 1.10 -26.26
C GLU A 28 -6.99 0.18 -25.36
N GLU A 29 -7.78 -0.71 -25.97
CA GLU A 29 -8.61 -1.68 -25.23
C GLU A 29 -7.74 -2.56 -24.31
N TRP A 30 -6.61 -3.08 -24.80
CA TRP A 30 -5.71 -3.90 -23.97
C TRP A 30 -4.96 -3.10 -22.91
N ALA A 31 -4.60 -1.85 -23.18
CA ALA A 31 -3.97 -0.98 -22.18
C ALA A 31 -4.91 -0.76 -20.99
N ASP A 32 -6.17 -0.43 -21.27
CA ASP A 32 -7.20 -0.22 -20.25
C ASP A 32 -7.47 -1.53 -19.49
N ASP A 33 -7.64 -2.64 -20.19
CA ASP A 33 -7.87 -3.96 -19.59
C ASP A 33 -6.74 -4.40 -18.64
N ILE A 34 -5.48 -4.22 -19.05
CA ILE A 34 -4.30 -4.54 -18.22
C ILE A 34 -4.27 -3.62 -17.00
N TYR A 35 -4.52 -2.33 -17.19
CA TYR A 35 -4.54 -1.34 -16.11
C TYR A 35 -5.63 -1.65 -15.08
N GLU A 36 -6.85 -1.93 -15.50
CA GLU A 36 -7.97 -2.27 -14.63
C GLU A 36 -7.65 -3.51 -13.78
N HIS A 37 -7.12 -4.57 -14.41
CA HIS A 37 -6.73 -5.79 -13.69
C HIS A 37 -5.61 -5.52 -12.68
N ALA A 38 -4.60 -4.74 -13.06
CA ALA A 38 -3.52 -4.37 -12.15
C ALA A 38 -4.01 -3.52 -10.97
N SER A 39 -4.94 -2.58 -11.24
CA SER A 39 -5.54 -1.70 -10.22
C SER A 39 -6.39 -2.49 -9.22
N ALA A 40 -7.23 -3.39 -9.73
CA ALA A 40 -8.03 -4.29 -8.91
C ALA A 40 -7.14 -5.21 -8.06
N ALA A 41 -6.14 -5.84 -8.68
CA ALA A 41 -5.22 -6.73 -7.97
C ALA A 41 -4.39 -6.00 -6.90
N ASN A 42 -3.94 -4.77 -7.16
CA ASN A 42 -3.27 -3.95 -6.17
C ASN A 42 -4.21 -3.57 -5.00
N SER A 43 -5.47 -3.29 -5.29
CA SER A 43 -6.48 -3.01 -4.25
C SER A 43 -6.72 -4.24 -3.37
N MET A 44 -6.83 -5.42 -3.97
CA MET A 44 -6.93 -6.70 -3.25
C MET A 44 -5.69 -6.96 -2.39
N GLU A 45 -4.49 -6.77 -2.93
CA GLU A 45 -3.25 -6.95 -2.17
C GLU A 45 -3.17 -5.98 -0.97
N ARG A 46 -3.68 -4.75 -1.12
CA ARG A 46 -3.79 -3.80 0.01
C ARG A 46 -4.75 -4.30 1.08
N LEU A 47 -5.91 -4.84 0.70
CA LEU A 47 -6.86 -5.43 1.64
C LEU A 47 -6.24 -6.62 2.38
N GLU A 48 -5.62 -7.55 1.65
CA GLU A 48 -4.92 -8.72 2.21
C GLU A 48 -3.80 -8.31 3.19
N ARG A 49 -3.04 -7.26 2.87
CA ARG A 49 -1.99 -6.71 3.76
C ARG A 49 -2.57 -6.03 4.99
N SER A 50 -3.75 -5.46 4.89
CA SER A 50 -4.45 -4.81 6.00
C SER A 50 -5.21 -5.78 6.90
N ASP A 51 -5.49 -7.01 6.44
CA ASP A 51 -6.19 -8.05 7.19
C ASP A 51 -5.30 -8.73 8.25
N LYS A 52 -4.84 -7.90 9.20
CA LYS A 52 -4.10 -8.34 10.38
C LYS A 52 -5.08 -8.82 11.46
N ARG A 53 -4.55 -9.49 12.48
CA ARG A 53 -5.37 -9.87 13.64
C ARG A 53 -5.76 -8.59 14.42
N PRO A 54 -7.05 -8.38 14.76
CA PRO A 54 -7.52 -7.21 15.51
C PRO A 54 -6.78 -7.01 16.84
N ILE A 55 -6.39 -8.10 17.51
CA ILE A 55 -5.58 -8.04 18.73
C ILE A 55 -4.25 -7.29 18.50
N ASN A 56 -3.62 -7.44 17.32
CA ASN A 56 -2.37 -6.74 17.01
C ASN A 56 -2.59 -5.23 16.81
N ASP A 57 -3.77 -4.83 16.36
CA ASP A 57 -4.12 -3.41 16.21
C ASP A 57 -4.41 -2.80 17.59
N SER A 58 -5.14 -3.51 18.44
CA SER A 58 -5.34 -3.13 19.86
C SER A 58 -4.00 -2.99 20.60
N GLU A 59 -3.11 -3.97 20.48
CA GLU A 59 -1.76 -3.93 21.07
C GLU A 59 -0.91 -2.75 20.55
N GLN A 60 -1.01 -2.43 19.25
CA GLN A 60 -0.30 -1.29 18.66
C GLN A 60 -0.86 0.05 19.16
N LEU A 61 -2.18 0.17 19.31
CA LEU A 61 -2.82 1.35 19.89
C LEU A 61 -2.41 1.55 21.35
N ASP A 62 -2.38 0.48 22.15
CA ASP A 62 -1.90 0.53 23.54
C ASP A 62 -0.41 0.89 23.65
N ALA A 63 0.42 0.33 22.77
CA ALA A 63 1.83 0.69 22.69
C ALA A 63 2.02 2.17 22.33
N ALA A 64 1.23 2.69 21.38
CA ALA A 64 1.22 4.10 21.02
C ALA A 64 0.77 4.98 22.20
N ALA A 65 -0.33 4.62 22.88
CA ALA A 65 -0.82 5.32 24.07
C ALA A 65 0.25 5.38 25.18
N LYS A 66 0.95 4.27 25.42
CA LYS A 66 2.07 4.22 26.38
C LYS A 66 3.19 5.19 26.02
N ASN A 67 3.58 5.24 24.74
CA ASN A 67 4.61 6.17 24.28
C ASN A 67 4.21 7.64 24.43
N LEU A 68 2.93 7.96 24.17
CA LEU A 68 2.38 9.31 24.40
C LEU A 68 2.43 9.69 25.88
N ARG A 69 2.06 8.79 26.80
CA ARG A 69 2.17 9.05 28.26
C ARG A 69 3.62 9.28 28.70
N ILE A 70 4.57 8.52 28.15
CA ILE A 70 6.00 8.72 28.43
C ILE A 70 6.47 10.09 27.92
N ALA A 71 6.05 10.48 26.71
CA ALA A 71 6.38 11.79 26.15
C ALA A 71 5.76 12.93 26.99
N ALA A 72 4.50 12.81 27.40
CA ALA A 72 3.83 13.77 28.27
C ALA A 72 4.62 14.02 29.57
N LYS A 73 5.03 12.93 30.26
CA LYS A 73 5.83 13.03 31.49
C LYS A 73 7.17 13.76 31.29
N LYS A 74 7.79 13.62 30.11
CA LYS A 74 9.02 14.36 29.79
C LYS A 74 8.76 15.85 29.56
N LEU A 75 7.61 16.20 28.97
CA LEU A 75 7.21 17.60 28.75
C LEU A 75 6.84 18.33 30.05
N GLU A 76 6.21 17.64 31.01
CA GLU A 76 5.94 18.17 32.35
C GLU A 76 7.23 18.55 33.10
N GLY A 77 8.32 17.81 32.88
CA GLY A 77 9.61 18.06 33.51
C GLY A 77 10.42 19.20 32.87
N LEU A 78 9.91 19.88 31.84
CA LEU A 78 10.65 20.95 31.19
C LEU A 78 10.63 22.24 32.02
N GLY A 79 11.82 22.80 32.23
CA GLY A 79 11.96 24.14 32.79
C GLY A 79 11.63 25.25 31.78
N TRP A 80 11.76 26.50 32.23
CA TRP A 80 11.37 27.70 31.48
C TRP A 80 11.93 27.77 30.05
N HIS A 81 13.21 27.42 29.83
CA HIS A 81 13.82 27.47 28.50
C HIS A 81 13.22 26.45 27.52
N GLY A 82 12.92 25.24 28.02
CA GLY A 82 12.25 24.21 27.23
C GLY A 82 10.85 24.65 26.85
N GLY A 83 10.09 25.13 27.84
CA GLY A 83 8.73 25.61 27.60
C GLY A 83 8.66 26.85 26.70
N LYS A 84 9.62 27.79 26.79
CA LYS A 84 9.73 28.92 25.85
C LYS A 84 9.86 28.45 24.39
N SER A 85 10.66 27.41 24.16
CA SER A 85 10.86 26.84 22.81
C SER A 85 9.61 26.14 22.28
N LEU A 86 8.73 25.67 23.17
CA LEU A 86 7.48 24.98 22.82
C LEU A 86 6.31 25.93 22.53
N THR A 87 6.39 27.20 22.91
CA THR A 87 5.28 28.18 22.78
C THR A 87 4.65 28.24 21.37
N ILE A 88 5.44 28.07 20.30
CA ILE A 88 4.94 28.06 18.92
C ILE A 88 4.14 26.79 18.65
N ILE A 89 4.70 25.62 18.99
CA ILE A 89 4.06 24.32 18.77
C ILE A 89 2.79 24.20 19.63
N SER A 90 2.84 24.62 20.90
CA SER A 90 1.67 24.65 21.78
C SER A 90 0.54 25.51 21.20
N ARG A 91 0.87 26.60 20.49
CA ARG A 91 -0.12 27.44 19.82
C ARG A 91 -0.74 26.75 18.61
N GLU A 92 0.06 26.11 17.77
CA GLU A 92 -0.41 25.37 16.59
C GLU A 92 -1.35 24.23 16.99
N VAL A 93 -0.94 23.42 17.99
CA VAL A 93 -1.77 22.33 18.52
C VAL A 93 -3.09 22.85 19.08
N ARG A 94 -3.08 24.01 19.74
CA ARG A 94 -4.31 24.65 20.24
C ARG A 94 -5.23 25.08 19.11
N GLN A 95 -4.69 25.74 18.08
CA GLN A 95 -5.46 26.19 16.91
C GLN A 95 -6.06 25.02 16.11
N MET A 96 -5.40 23.86 16.09
CA MET A 96 -5.95 22.66 15.45
C MET A 96 -7.11 22.03 16.24
N ASN A 97 -7.19 22.26 17.56
CA ASN A 97 -8.18 21.63 18.44
C ASN A 97 -9.34 22.55 18.86
N GLU A 98 -9.20 23.87 18.71
CA GLU A 98 -10.23 24.86 19.07
C GLU A 98 -10.58 25.73 17.86
N ASP A 99 -11.88 25.82 17.50
CA ASP A 99 -12.43 26.80 16.54
C ASP A 99 -12.42 28.26 17.10
N LEU A 100 -11.52 28.58 18.03
CA LEU A 100 -11.58 29.82 18.82
C LEU A 100 -10.35 30.71 18.59
N PRO A 101 -10.40 31.62 17.61
CA PRO A 101 -9.41 32.69 17.50
C PRO A 101 -9.50 33.62 18.73
N GLY A 102 -8.37 33.87 19.40
CA GLY A 102 -8.25 34.95 20.39
C GLY A 102 -7.90 34.55 21.83
N LEU A 103 -7.54 33.29 22.10
CA LEU A 103 -7.10 32.90 23.45
C LEU A 103 -5.71 33.49 23.79
N PRO A 104 -5.47 33.85 25.06
CA PRO A 104 -4.23 34.49 25.48
C PRO A 104 -3.01 33.63 25.16
N LEU A 105 -1.91 34.32 24.83
CA LEU A 105 -0.62 33.71 24.52
C LEU A 105 -0.17 32.82 25.68
N MET A 106 0.12 31.56 25.38
CA MET A 106 0.60 30.60 26.36
C MET A 106 2.00 31.01 26.83
N GLY A 107 2.18 31.09 28.15
CA GLY A 107 3.46 31.41 28.75
C GLY A 107 4.48 30.28 28.53
N ALA A 108 5.76 30.62 28.69
CA ALA A 108 6.83 29.64 28.62
C ALA A 108 6.66 28.53 29.67
N LEU A 109 6.14 28.83 30.87
CA LEU A 109 5.93 27.83 31.92
C LEU A 109 4.73 26.91 31.64
N ASP A 110 3.74 27.37 30.87
CA ASP A 110 2.49 26.64 30.63
C ASP A 110 2.55 25.75 29.38
N SER A 111 3.49 26.02 28.47
CA SER A 111 3.59 25.35 27.17
C SER A 111 3.90 23.86 27.28
N GLY A 112 4.79 23.48 28.22
CA GLY A 112 5.13 22.08 28.50
C GLY A 112 3.96 21.30 29.10
N PRO A 113 3.37 21.76 30.24
CA PRO A 113 2.18 21.15 30.84
C PRO A 113 0.99 21.06 29.88
N PHE A 114 0.74 22.07 29.06
CA PHE A 114 -0.34 22.04 28.06
C PHE A 114 -0.16 20.89 27.06
N LEU A 115 1.03 20.80 26.44
CA LEU A 115 1.30 19.72 25.48
C LEU A 115 1.29 18.36 26.15
N ALA A 116 1.75 18.25 27.39
CA ALA A 116 1.65 17.01 28.17
C ALA A 116 0.19 16.58 28.37
N GLY A 117 -0.68 17.50 28.77
CA GLY A 117 -2.12 17.24 28.90
C GLY A 117 -2.77 16.82 27.58
N PHE A 118 -2.40 17.47 26.46
CA PHE A 118 -2.85 17.07 25.13
C PHE A 118 -2.44 15.63 24.77
N LEU A 119 -1.18 15.26 25.00
CA LEU A 119 -0.69 13.90 24.74
C LEU A 119 -1.34 12.87 25.66
N GLN A 120 -1.62 13.21 26.92
CA GLN A 120 -2.38 12.35 27.84
C GLN A 120 -3.80 12.11 27.35
N ALA A 121 -4.52 13.17 26.97
CA ALA A 121 -5.87 13.06 26.43
C ALA A 121 -5.90 12.22 25.14
N LEU A 122 -4.90 12.37 24.26
CA LEU A 122 -4.78 11.55 23.06
C LEU A 122 -4.49 10.08 23.42
N ALA A 123 -3.60 9.82 24.39
CA ALA A 123 -3.31 8.47 24.86
C ALA A 123 -4.54 7.77 25.44
N GLU A 124 -5.37 8.47 26.20
CA GLU A 124 -6.64 7.96 26.72
C GLU A 124 -7.62 7.60 25.59
N ARG A 125 -7.72 8.45 24.56
CA ARG A 125 -8.54 8.16 23.38
C ARG A 125 -8.04 6.91 22.64
N LEU A 126 -6.72 6.75 22.47
CA LEU A 126 -6.16 5.55 21.84
C LEU A 126 -6.44 4.28 22.65
N THR A 127 -6.33 4.32 23.98
CA THR A 127 -6.70 3.18 24.84
C THR A 127 -8.19 2.85 24.70
N LYS A 128 -9.09 3.84 24.69
CA LYS A 128 -10.52 3.59 24.44
C LYS A 128 -10.76 2.95 23.06
N CYS A 129 -10.11 3.45 22.01
CA CYS A 129 -10.19 2.84 20.69
C CYS A 129 -9.65 1.40 20.69
N ALA A 130 -8.63 1.08 21.49
CA ALA A 130 -8.10 -0.27 21.62
C ALA A 130 -9.08 -1.22 22.32
N GLU A 131 -9.83 -0.72 23.33
CA GLU A 131 -10.89 -1.43 24.05
C GLU A 131 -12.10 -1.74 23.15
N ASP A 132 -12.41 -0.84 22.20
CA ASP A 132 -13.51 -1.01 21.24
C ASP A 132 -13.22 -2.08 20.15
N ILE A 133 -11.97 -2.53 20.02
CA ILE A 133 -11.60 -3.56 19.04
C ILE A 133 -11.91 -4.95 19.59
N HIS A 134 -12.88 -5.64 18.97
CA HIS A 134 -13.18 -7.02 19.32
C HIS A 134 -12.01 -7.96 18.94
N PRO A 135 -11.36 -8.63 19.91
CA PRO A 135 -10.08 -9.34 19.69
C PRO A 135 -10.21 -10.53 18.73
N ASN A 136 -11.40 -11.13 18.69
CA ASN A 136 -11.74 -12.28 17.85
C ASN A 136 -12.64 -11.91 16.66
N ALA A 137 -12.66 -10.64 16.23
CA ALA A 137 -13.43 -10.26 15.04
C ALA A 137 -13.00 -11.10 13.83
N ALA A 138 -13.89 -11.27 12.86
CA ALA A 138 -13.64 -12.04 11.66
C ALA A 138 -12.57 -11.36 10.74
N PRO A 139 -11.87 -12.12 9.88
CA PRO A 139 -10.99 -11.55 8.86
C PRO A 139 -11.74 -10.57 7.95
N VAL A 140 -11.11 -9.50 7.49
CA VAL A 140 -11.74 -8.58 6.51
C VAL A 140 -12.10 -9.35 5.24
N MET A 141 -11.26 -10.31 4.84
CA MET A 141 -11.47 -11.13 3.66
C MET A 141 -12.62 -12.14 3.79
N SER A 142 -13.13 -12.40 5.01
CA SER A 142 -14.25 -13.33 5.17
C SER A 142 -15.58 -12.80 4.60
N ALA A 143 -15.66 -11.49 4.30
CA ALA A 143 -16.78 -10.90 3.58
C ALA A 143 -16.79 -11.27 2.09
N LEU A 144 -15.65 -11.70 1.53
CA LEU A 144 -15.48 -12.06 0.12
C LEU A 144 -15.43 -13.57 -0.10
N ASP A 145 -14.90 -14.32 0.86
CA ASP A 145 -14.88 -15.78 0.85
C ASP A 145 -15.00 -16.31 2.28
N GLU A 146 -16.03 -17.10 2.56
CA GLU A 146 -16.28 -17.69 3.88
C GLU A 146 -15.13 -18.58 4.36
N ASN A 147 -14.30 -19.09 3.44
CA ASN A 147 -13.12 -19.90 3.72
C ASN A 147 -11.82 -19.09 3.74
N ALA A 148 -11.89 -17.76 3.52
CA ALA A 148 -10.71 -16.90 3.52
C ALA A 148 -10.00 -16.98 4.86
N LYS A 149 -8.78 -17.51 4.84
CA LYS A 149 -7.90 -17.53 6.01
C LYS A 149 -7.19 -16.18 6.11
N ARG A 150 -7.00 -15.69 7.34
CA ARG A 150 -6.12 -14.56 7.59
C ARG A 150 -4.73 -14.83 7.08
N ASN A 151 -4.09 -13.78 6.58
CA ASN A 151 -2.67 -13.81 6.32
C ASN A 151 -1.92 -13.74 7.66
N THR A 152 -1.68 -14.91 8.26
CA THR A 152 -1.02 -15.03 9.58
C THR A 152 0.50 -15.11 9.49
N GLY A 153 1.06 -15.23 8.28
CA GLY A 153 2.49 -15.42 8.06
C GLY A 153 3.26 -14.10 8.03
N VAL A 154 4.32 -14.02 8.84
CA VAL A 154 5.37 -13.00 8.67
C VAL A 154 6.20 -13.41 7.44
N GLY A 155 5.99 -12.74 6.30
CA GLY A 155 6.95 -12.76 5.18
C GLY A 155 6.49 -13.34 3.85
N ALA A 156 5.38 -14.09 3.78
CA ALA A 156 4.85 -14.54 2.49
C ALA A 156 3.92 -13.46 1.91
N ARG A 157 4.51 -12.38 1.36
CA ARG A 157 3.76 -11.48 0.48
C ARG A 157 3.32 -12.31 -0.72
N GLN A 158 2.06 -12.75 -0.76
CA GLN A 158 1.48 -13.19 -2.03
C GLN A 158 1.47 -11.94 -2.92
N LYS A 159 2.37 -11.87 -3.91
CA LYS A 159 2.37 -10.77 -4.88
C LYS A 159 1.25 -11.02 -5.89
N THR A 160 0.02 -11.08 -5.39
CA THR A 160 -1.22 -11.30 -6.15
C THR A 160 -1.32 -10.28 -7.29
N GLY A 161 -0.93 -9.02 -7.05
CA GLY A 161 -0.79 -7.98 -8.07
C GLY A 161 0.04 -8.39 -9.28
N ALA A 162 1.26 -8.88 -9.05
CA ALA A 162 2.16 -9.30 -10.12
C ALA A 162 1.63 -10.55 -10.86
N HIS A 163 1.05 -11.49 -10.13
CA HIS A 163 0.45 -12.69 -10.70
C HIS A 163 -0.71 -12.37 -11.66
N PHE A 164 -1.72 -11.63 -11.19
CA PHE A 164 -2.90 -11.30 -12.00
C PHE A 164 -2.56 -10.41 -13.18
N THR A 165 -1.67 -9.43 -12.99
CA THR A 165 -1.18 -8.59 -14.10
C THR A 165 -0.47 -9.43 -15.16
N SER A 166 0.39 -10.37 -14.74
CA SER A 166 1.11 -11.24 -15.66
C SER A 166 0.19 -12.17 -16.45
N ARG A 167 -0.90 -12.65 -15.83
CA ARG A 167 -1.92 -13.45 -16.51
C ARG A 167 -2.66 -12.65 -17.57
N LYS A 168 -3.04 -11.40 -17.27
CA LYS A 168 -3.71 -10.54 -18.25
C LYS A 168 -2.76 -10.13 -19.37
N ALA A 169 -1.50 -9.84 -19.05
CA ALA A 169 -0.45 -9.59 -20.04
C ALA A 169 -0.19 -10.81 -20.94
N TYR A 170 -0.22 -12.03 -20.40
CA TYR A 170 -0.13 -13.26 -21.19
C TYR A 170 -1.27 -13.36 -22.21
N ASP A 171 -2.50 -13.10 -21.78
CA ASP A 171 -3.68 -13.16 -22.65
C ASP A 171 -3.60 -12.08 -23.75
N ALA A 172 -3.19 -10.86 -23.40
CA ALA A 172 -2.92 -9.78 -24.35
C ALA A 172 -1.85 -10.19 -25.38
N PHE A 173 -0.70 -10.67 -24.91
CA PHE A 173 0.39 -11.10 -25.80
C PHE A 173 -0.07 -12.19 -26.75
N ARG A 174 -0.78 -13.20 -26.25
CA ARG A 174 -1.26 -14.32 -27.08
C ARG A 174 -2.16 -13.84 -28.21
N ILE A 175 -3.07 -12.91 -27.90
CA ILE A 175 -4.05 -12.38 -28.85
C ILE A 175 -3.38 -11.44 -29.85
N LEU A 176 -2.57 -10.50 -29.38
CA LEU A 176 -1.93 -9.48 -30.21
C LEU A 176 -0.79 -10.04 -31.07
N ALA A 177 0.02 -10.95 -30.53
CA ALA A 177 1.13 -11.57 -31.27
C ALA A 177 0.68 -12.73 -32.17
N GLY A 178 -0.53 -13.28 -31.95
CA GLY A 178 -1.02 -14.49 -32.60
C GLY A 178 -0.19 -15.74 -32.30
N LYS A 179 0.57 -15.76 -31.19
CA LYS A 179 1.50 -16.84 -30.83
C LYS A 179 1.41 -17.14 -29.34
N THR A 180 1.65 -18.39 -28.96
CA THR A 180 1.70 -18.79 -27.55
C THR A 180 2.91 -18.14 -26.86
N PRO A 181 2.71 -17.36 -25.78
CA PRO A 181 3.80 -16.78 -25.01
C PRO A 181 4.70 -17.87 -24.42
N SER A 182 6.01 -17.69 -24.52
CA SER A 182 7.00 -18.63 -23.98
C SER A 182 8.22 -17.88 -23.42
N VAL A 183 8.91 -18.52 -22.47
CA VAL A 183 10.16 -18.05 -21.89
C VAL A 183 11.22 -19.11 -22.14
N ALA A 184 12.21 -18.77 -22.95
CA ALA A 184 13.36 -19.63 -23.20
C ALA A 184 14.47 -19.33 -22.18
N THR A 185 15.38 -20.28 -21.97
CA THR A 185 16.55 -20.10 -21.10
C THR A 185 17.81 -20.55 -21.85
N THR A 186 18.80 -19.68 -21.94
CA THR A 186 20.12 -19.98 -22.53
C THR A 186 21.18 -19.45 -21.58
N ASP A 187 22.20 -20.26 -21.29
CA ASP A 187 23.28 -19.95 -20.35
C ASP A 187 22.78 -19.45 -18.97
N GLY A 188 21.68 -20.05 -18.50
CA GLY A 188 21.07 -19.68 -17.22
C GLY A 188 20.30 -18.36 -17.20
N LYS A 189 20.19 -17.65 -18.33
CA LYS A 189 19.42 -16.39 -18.46
C LYS A 189 18.12 -16.63 -19.20
N ALA A 190 17.01 -16.16 -18.63
CA ALA A 190 15.73 -16.16 -19.32
C ALA A 190 15.66 -15.07 -20.38
N TYR A 191 15.09 -15.41 -21.53
CA TYR A 191 14.87 -14.48 -22.63
C TYR A 191 13.60 -14.86 -23.40
N GLY A 192 13.08 -13.91 -24.17
CA GLY A 192 11.96 -14.15 -25.07
C GLY A 192 11.06 -12.91 -25.20
N PRO A 193 10.33 -12.79 -26.33
CA PRO A 193 9.49 -11.61 -26.59
C PRO A 193 8.45 -11.36 -25.50
N PHE A 194 7.86 -12.43 -24.94
CA PHE A 194 6.89 -12.28 -23.86
C PHE A 194 7.51 -11.76 -22.56
N LEU A 195 8.72 -12.21 -22.22
CA LEU A 195 9.42 -11.73 -21.04
C LEU A 195 9.76 -10.24 -21.17
N ASP A 196 10.21 -9.80 -22.34
CA ASP A 196 10.54 -8.39 -22.57
C ASP A 196 9.29 -7.51 -22.58
N PHE A 197 8.18 -8.00 -23.13
CA PHE A 197 6.87 -7.36 -23.00
C PHE A 197 6.45 -7.23 -21.53
N LEU A 198 6.54 -8.30 -20.75
CA LEU A 198 6.13 -8.30 -19.34
C LEU A 198 6.99 -7.37 -18.48
N LYS A 199 8.30 -7.27 -18.75
CA LYS A 199 9.19 -6.29 -18.11
C LYS A 199 8.69 -4.86 -18.32
N ASP A 200 8.40 -4.49 -19.57
CA ASP A 200 7.92 -3.14 -19.89
C ASP A 200 6.57 -2.85 -19.19
N ILE A 201 5.67 -3.84 -19.10
CA ILE A 201 4.41 -3.71 -18.36
C ILE A 201 4.66 -3.48 -16.85
N PHE A 202 5.56 -4.25 -16.24
CA PHE A 202 5.90 -4.11 -14.82
C PHE A 202 6.52 -2.74 -14.53
N ASP A 203 7.39 -2.27 -15.42
CA ASP A 203 8.01 -0.94 -15.31
C ASP A 203 6.96 0.16 -15.43
N CYS A 204 6.04 0.07 -16.40
CA CYS A 204 4.94 1.03 -16.58
C CYS A 204 4.03 1.11 -15.34
N LEU A 205 3.70 -0.04 -14.74
CA LEU A 205 2.83 -0.14 -13.58
C LEU A 205 3.56 -0.01 -12.23
N SER A 206 4.89 0.17 -12.26
CA SER A 206 5.74 0.20 -11.07
C SER A 206 5.55 -1.02 -10.15
N ILE A 207 5.41 -2.21 -10.74
CA ILE A 207 5.26 -3.47 -10.01
C ILE A 207 6.63 -3.94 -9.52
N ASP A 208 6.85 -3.88 -8.20
CA ASP A 208 8.08 -4.36 -7.55
C ASP A 208 8.08 -5.90 -7.41
N ALA A 209 8.25 -6.60 -8.53
CA ALA A 209 8.33 -8.05 -8.60
C ALA A 209 9.25 -8.51 -9.76
N SER A 210 9.72 -9.75 -9.70
CA SER A 210 10.55 -10.34 -10.77
C SER A 210 9.67 -10.68 -11.99
N PRO A 211 9.78 -9.97 -13.12
CA PRO A 211 9.00 -10.29 -14.33
C PRO A 211 9.33 -11.68 -14.85
N GLU A 212 10.60 -12.12 -14.70
CA GLU A 212 11.02 -13.46 -15.10
C GLU A 212 10.29 -14.56 -14.34
N THR A 213 10.19 -14.43 -13.01
CA THR A 213 9.53 -15.43 -12.17
C THR A 213 8.07 -15.58 -12.58
N TRP A 214 7.36 -14.47 -12.76
CA TRP A 214 5.95 -14.48 -13.12
C TRP A 214 5.69 -14.86 -14.58
N ALA A 215 6.57 -14.50 -15.51
CA ALA A 215 6.48 -14.95 -16.90
C ALA A 215 6.55 -16.49 -16.98
N ARG A 216 7.52 -17.11 -16.29
CA ARG A 216 7.65 -18.57 -16.24
C ARG A 216 6.45 -19.23 -15.59
N GLU A 217 5.99 -18.67 -14.46
CA GLU A 217 4.86 -19.21 -13.71
C GLU A 217 3.57 -19.20 -14.53
N VAL A 218 3.24 -18.07 -15.17
CA VAL A 218 2.03 -17.97 -16.00
C VAL A 218 2.12 -18.83 -17.26
N CYS A 219 3.29 -18.93 -17.90
CA CYS A 219 3.49 -19.86 -19.01
C CYS A 219 3.26 -21.31 -18.59
N ARG A 220 3.72 -21.72 -17.41
CA ARG A 220 3.47 -23.08 -16.88
C ARG A 220 1.97 -23.31 -16.65
N GLU A 221 1.30 -22.41 -15.95
CA GLU A 221 -0.13 -22.53 -15.63
C GLU A 221 -1.05 -22.60 -16.85
N LYS A 222 -0.73 -21.85 -17.92
CA LYS A 222 -1.53 -21.79 -19.15
C LYS A 222 -1.19 -22.93 -20.13
N CYS A 223 -0.09 -23.64 -19.94
CA CYS A 223 0.26 -24.84 -20.70
C CYS A 223 -0.26 -26.14 -20.05
N GLU A 224 -0.48 -26.13 -18.74
CA GLU A 224 -1.01 -27.29 -17.97
C GLU A 224 -2.54 -27.40 -17.99
N LYS A 225 -3.24 -26.47 -18.66
CA LYS A 225 -4.70 -26.46 -18.85
C LYS A 225 -5.06 -26.66 -20.31
#